data_AF-A0AAV9U995-F1
#
_entry.id   AF-A0AAV9U995-F1
#
_cell.length_a   1.000
_cell.length_b   1.000
_cell.length_c   1.000
_cell.angle_alpha   90.00
_cell.angle_beta   90.00
_cell.angle_gamma   90.00
#
_symmetry.space_group_name_H-M   'P 1'
#
loop_
_entity.id
_entity.type
_entity.pdbx_description
1 polymer ?
#
loop_
_entity_poly.entity_id
_entity_poly.type
_entity_poly.pdbx_seq_one_letter_code
_entity_poly.pdbx_strand_id
1 'polypeptide(L)'
;MAACFLTSTLTVTTIRGQGGSGDTSTVTSTSTVFEYTGTVTGPSTSTVAVSSTFYVAALETTTTTSTSTVTTGYPVPPTACGNVGLEVAVYTNPYSLGGQTYTAFQPEFFKTAPPISSTTVQSVGLSLQGTDAVKTPYGMPLTITQYAINHRGYFYAPNDATYTFAVQRGDDFAAFWLGQNAYSSFERSDADGIAIYNEGNNPISGSTTTQVAAGSYIPLRIIYGNAGGQAALTFNVRDSNNIVYVNGTDASPYLVKFPCRQQEGRPFLNPFGSEATAAPSSADLSCGVGGVQVAVYPDNIQTNDYPAETLKSMAPDDITITDRIGFGANALGDWINHPYNMNPSTPGSYALNYRGYFFAPKDGRYTFRVSTADNWAGVWRTEDALKGWANSNAAEAVINSNPGSFEVTLAQGAYYPFRVVLASWDGAVYFNFDIFDDAEVYYASTNKPSPYLVWQPCPDDPSVPKFRPFSEEI
;
A
#
# COMPACT_ATOMS: atom_id res chain seq x y z
N MET A 1 25.48 -11.67 57.53
CA MET A 1 26.21 -11.53 56.24
C MET A 1 25.25 -10.88 55.26
N ALA A 2 25.49 -9.63 54.86
CA ALA A 2 24.75 -9.01 53.78
C ALA A 2 25.67 -9.07 52.55
N ALA A 3 25.24 -9.78 51.50
CA ALA A 3 25.91 -9.76 50.21
C ALA A 3 25.45 -8.50 49.46
N CYS A 4 26.40 -7.64 49.09
CA CYS A 4 26.14 -6.53 48.20
C CYS A 4 26.30 -7.04 46.76
N PHE A 5 25.22 -7.00 45.97
CA PHE A 5 25.29 -7.27 44.53
C PHE A 5 25.42 -5.94 43.79
N LEU A 6 26.49 -5.77 43.02
CA LEU A 6 26.62 -4.70 42.05
C LEU A 6 26.14 -5.22 40.68
N THR A 7 25.18 -4.50 40.09
CA THR A 7 24.70 -4.69 38.72
C THR A 7 25.81 -4.25 37.76
N SER A 8 26.25 -5.13 36.84
CA SER A 8 27.18 -4.75 35.78
C SER A 8 26.41 -4.12 34.60
N THR A 9 26.83 -2.94 34.19
CA THR A 9 26.30 -2.29 32.97
C THR A 9 27.06 -2.84 31.75
N LEU A 10 26.34 -3.52 30.85
CA LEU A 10 26.88 -4.00 29.59
C LEU A 10 27.04 -2.80 28.63
N THR A 11 28.28 -2.46 28.25
CA THR A 11 28.54 -1.45 27.22
C THR A 11 28.89 -2.17 25.93
N VAL A 12 27.93 -2.25 25.01
CA VAL A 12 28.17 -2.79 23.65
C VAL A 12 28.69 -1.66 22.78
N THR A 13 29.96 -1.73 22.38
CA THR A 13 30.51 -0.78 21.41
C THR A 13 30.45 -1.39 20.03
N THR A 14 29.48 -0.99 19.21
CA THR A 14 29.42 -1.39 17.80
C THR A 14 30.33 -0.49 16.99
N ILE A 15 31.49 -0.99 16.56
CA ILE A 15 32.35 -0.29 15.60
C ILE A 15 31.80 -0.61 14.20
N ARG A 16 31.16 0.35 13.53
CA ARG A 16 30.82 0.23 12.11
C ARG A 16 31.99 0.76 11.26
N GLY A 17 32.64 -0.13 10.51
CA GLY A 17 33.48 0.28 9.39
C GLY A 17 32.60 0.86 8.27
N GLN A 18 33.05 1.95 7.63
CA GLN A 18 32.41 2.49 6.43
C GLN A 18 32.96 1.79 5.18
N GLY A 19 32.08 1.14 4.41
CA GLY A 19 32.20 0.93 2.97
C GLY A 19 32.76 -0.41 2.49
N GLY A 20 31.89 -1.22 1.86
CA GLY A 20 32.25 -2.39 1.03
C GLY A 20 31.77 -3.73 1.59
N SER A 21 30.97 -4.47 0.83
CA SER A 21 30.52 -5.83 1.20
C SER A 21 31.70 -6.80 1.19
N GLY A 22 31.93 -7.45 2.34
CA GLY A 22 33.05 -8.34 2.62
C GLY A 22 33.55 -8.25 4.08
N ASP A 23 33.16 -7.21 4.81
CA ASP A 23 33.68 -6.98 6.16
C ASP A 23 33.11 -7.93 7.21
N THR A 24 34.00 -8.77 7.71
CA THR A 24 33.80 -9.61 8.89
C THR A 24 33.77 -8.70 10.11
N SER A 25 32.60 -8.42 10.67
CA SER A 25 32.50 -7.68 11.93
C SER A 25 32.71 -8.63 13.10
N THR A 26 33.89 -8.59 13.72
CA THR A 26 34.17 -9.33 14.96
C THR A 26 33.51 -8.61 16.13
N VAL A 27 32.49 -9.21 16.75
CA VAL A 27 31.93 -8.70 18.01
C VAL A 27 32.77 -9.28 19.15
N THR A 28 33.62 -8.45 19.76
CA THR A 28 34.37 -8.82 20.96
C THR A 28 33.62 -8.32 22.19
N SER A 29 32.98 -9.24 22.92
CA SER A 29 32.41 -8.94 24.24
C SER A 29 33.47 -9.18 25.31
N THR A 30 33.87 -8.15 26.05
CA THR A 30 34.74 -8.29 27.21
C THR A 30 33.91 -8.23 28.49
N SER A 31 33.95 -9.30 29.29
CA SER A 31 33.30 -9.38 30.59
C SER A 31 34.39 -9.40 31.66
N THR A 32 34.47 -8.37 32.50
CA THR A 32 35.31 -8.37 33.70
C THR A 32 34.47 -8.64 34.95
N VAL A 33 34.74 -9.77 35.61
CA VAL A 33 34.12 -10.13 36.90
C VAL A 33 35.05 -9.66 38.02
N PHE A 34 34.53 -8.90 38.99
CA PHE A 34 35.27 -8.53 40.20
C PHE A 34 34.70 -9.30 41.39
N GLU A 35 35.49 -10.17 42.00
CA GLU A 35 35.17 -10.76 43.31
C GLU A 35 35.82 -9.92 44.42
N TYR A 36 35.01 -9.46 45.37
CA TYR A 36 35.49 -8.77 46.57
C TYR A 36 35.32 -9.69 47.78
N THR A 37 36.39 -9.89 48.56
CA THR A 37 36.30 -10.51 49.88
C THR A 37 36.75 -9.51 50.94
N GLY A 38 35.86 -9.21 51.89
CA GLY A 38 36.15 -8.35 53.02
C GLY A 38 35.18 -8.60 54.17
N THR A 39 35.71 -8.77 55.38
CA THR A 39 34.94 -9.00 56.60
C THR A 39 34.91 -7.72 57.43
N VAL A 40 33.72 -7.20 57.75
CA VAL A 40 33.57 -6.05 58.65
C VAL A 40 32.91 -6.53 59.95
N THR A 41 33.55 -6.30 61.10
CA THR A 41 33.01 -6.61 62.42
C THR A 41 32.79 -5.34 63.25
N GLY A 42 31.54 -5.13 63.70
CA GLY A 42 31.16 -4.23 64.79
C GLY A 42 30.43 -2.93 64.37
N PRO A 43 29.43 -2.46 65.16
CA PRO A 43 28.76 -1.19 64.90
C PRO A 43 29.49 -0.05 65.63
N SER A 44 30.04 0.91 64.89
CA SER A 44 30.42 2.21 65.46
C SER A 44 30.30 3.30 64.41
N THR A 45 29.55 4.35 64.75
CA THR A 45 29.49 5.61 64.03
C THR A 45 30.72 6.43 64.41
N SER A 46 31.70 6.48 63.51
CA SER A 46 32.79 7.46 63.53
C SER A 46 33.32 7.62 62.11
N THR A 47 33.45 8.88 61.68
CA THR A 47 34.16 9.28 60.46
C THR A 47 35.64 9.02 60.66
N VAL A 48 36.10 7.83 60.27
CA VAL A 48 37.51 7.50 60.16
C VAL A 48 37.90 7.62 58.69
N ALA A 49 38.83 8.53 58.40
CA ALA A 49 39.50 8.55 57.11
C ALA A 49 40.38 7.30 57.01
N VAL A 50 39.90 6.29 56.28
CA VAL A 50 40.68 5.09 55.98
C VAL A 50 41.58 5.41 54.79
N SER A 51 42.86 5.70 55.06
CA SER A 51 43.89 5.60 54.01
C SER A 51 44.33 4.14 53.93
N SER A 52 43.72 3.36 53.05
CA SER A 52 44.22 2.04 52.68
C SER A 52 44.76 2.08 51.26
N THR A 53 46.08 2.02 51.13
CA THR A 53 46.74 1.62 49.89
C THR A 53 46.39 0.15 49.61
N PHE A 54 45.53 -0.07 48.63
CA PHE A 54 45.20 -1.41 48.14
C PHE A 54 46.26 -1.85 47.12
N TYR A 55 46.90 -2.99 47.37
CA TYR A 55 47.67 -3.69 46.35
C TYR A 55 46.68 -4.39 45.42
N VAL A 56 46.56 -3.90 44.18
CA VAL A 56 45.88 -4.65 43.13
C VAL A 56 46.84 -5.74 42.67
N ALA A 57 46.68 -6.96 43.18
CA ALA A 57 47.30 -8.12 42.55
C ALA A 57 46.65 -8.29 41.18
N ALA A 58 47.46 -8.35 40.11
CA ALA A 58 46.96 -8.51 38.75
C ALA A 58 46.13 -9.81 38.65
N LEU A 59 44.82 -9.66 38.43
CA LEU A 59 43.94 -10.80 38.15
C LEU A 59 44.11 -11.23 36.69
N GLU A 60 44.24 -12.55 36.47
CA GLU A 60 44.24 -13.15 35.15
C GLU A 60 42.93 -12.84 34.43
N THR A 61 43.04 -12.24 33.25
CA THR A 61 41.89 -11.92 32.38
C THR A 61 41.60 -13.13 31.49
N THR A 62 40.62 -13.95 31.84
CA THR A 62 40.17 -15.04 30.97
C THR A 62 39.26 -14.47 29.89
N THR A 63 39.77 -14.40 28.65
CA THR A 63 38.99 -13.94 27.49
C THR A 63 38.26 -15.14 26.88
N THR A 64 36.94 -15.18 26.96
CA THR A 64 36.12 -16.18 26.24
C THR A 64 35.58 -15.56 24.95
N THR A 65 36.06 -16.06 23.81
CA THR A 65 35.59 -15.64 22.48
C THR A 65 34.41 -16.52 22.07
N SER A 66 33.20 -15.95 21.98
CA SER A 66 32.06 -16.61 21.34
C SER A 66 31.83 -16.01 19.94
N THR A 67 31.89 -16.85 18.92
CA THR A 67 31.65 -16.46 17.53
C THR A 67 30.18 -16.72 17.20
N SER A 68 29.40 -15.68 16.90
CA SER A 68 28.09 -15.83 16.28
C SER A 68 28.11 -15.26 14.86
N THR A 69 27.56 -16.00 13.91
CA THR A 69 27.36 -15.57 12.53
C THR A 69 25.95 -15.01 12.39
N VAL A 70 25.83 -13.69 12.22
CA VAL A 70 24.55 -13.04 11.88
C VAL A 70 24.48 -12.88 10.36
N THR A 71 23.74 -13.76 9.70
CA THR A 71 23.34 -13.55 8.30
C THR A 71 22.17 -12.58 8.31
N THR A 72 22.40 -11.31 7.97
CA THR A 72 21.32 -10.34 7.81
C THR A 72 20.55 -10.66 6.53
N GLY A 73 19.47 -11.41 6.62
CA GLY A 73 18.50 -11.53 5.52
C GLY A 73 17.85 -10.17 5.26
N TYR A 74 17.61 -9.86 3.98
CA TYR A 74 16.78 -8.69 3.62
C TYR A 74 15.40 -8.81 4.28
N PRO A 75 14.81 -7.69 4.73
CA PRO A 75 13.50 -7.73 5.37
C PRO A 75 12.46 -8.31 4.41
N VAL A 76 11.54 -9.12 4.93
CA VAL A 76 10.39 -9.65 4.18
C VAL A 76 9.14 -8.84 4.54
N PRO A 77 8.13 -8.74 3.65
CA PRO A 77 6.91 -8.02 3.97
C PRO A 77 6.19 -8.65 5.18
N PRO A 78 5.47 -7.88 6.01
CA PRO A 78 4.55 -8.43 7.00
C PRO A 78 3.50 -9.33 6.34
N THR A 79 3.27 -10.51 6.94
CA THR A 79 2.36 -11.53 6.39
C THR A 79 1.20 -11.92 7.31
N ALA A 80 1.13 -11.33 8.51
CA ALA A 80 0.11 -11.63 9.52
C ALA A 80 -1.33 -11.32 9.06
N CYS A 81 -1.51 -10.52 8.00
CA CYS A 81 -2.80 -10.18 7.41
C CYS A 81 -3.29 -11.16 6.32
N GLY A 82 -2.63 -12.31 6.14
CA GLY A 82 -3.07 -13.35 5.18
C GLY A 82 -2.86 -12.99 3.71
N ASN A 83 -1.87 -12.13 3.44
CA ASN A 83 -1.55 -11.59 2.11
C ASN A 83 -0.50 -12.39 1.32
N VAL A 84 0.00 -13.51 1.83
CA VAL A 84 1.10 -14.27 1.20
C VAL A 84 0.78 -14.69 -0.25
N GLY A 85 1.74 -14.54 -1.17
CA GLY A 85 1.66 -14.99 -2.56
C GLY A 85 0.93 -14.02 -3.50
N LEU A 86 0.83 -14.36 -4.79
CA LEU A 86 -0.01 -13.66 -5.77
C LEU A 86 -1.34 -14.38 -5.94
N GLU A 87 -2.40 -13.62 -6.23
CA GLU A 87 -3.63 -14.20 -6.75
C GLU A 87 -3.38 -14.66 -8.18
N VAL A 88 -3.87 -15.84 -8.56
CA VAL A 88 -3.75 -16.36 -9.92
C VAL A 88 -5.07 -16.93 -10.39
N ALA A 89 -5.42 -16.67 -11.65
CA ALA A 89 -6.57 -17.27 -12.32
C ALA A 89 -6.19 -17.85 -13.68
N VAL A 90 -6.90 -18.91 -14.07
CA VAL A 90 -6.75 -19.58 -15.37
C VAL A 90 -8.01 -19.37 -16.18
N TYR A 91 -7.87 -19.17 -17.49
CA TYR A 91 -8.95 -18.90 -18.42
C TYR A 91 -8.86 -19.81 -19.64
N THR A 92 -9.99 -20.03 -20.31
CA THR A 92 -9.94 -20.51 -21.70
C THR A 92 -9.32 -19.44 -22.57
N ASN A 93 -8.32 -19.80 -23.36
CA ASN A 93 -7.66 -18.87 -24.27
C ASN A 93 -8.33 -18.96 -25.66
N PRO A 94 -9.02 -17.90 -26.13
CA PRO A 94 -9.72 -17.94 -27.41
C PRO A 94 -8.79 -17.73 -28.62
N TYR A 95 -7.54 -17.32 -28.40
CA TYR A 95 -6.62 -16.93 -29.46
C TYR A 95 -5.87 -18.14 -30.00
N SER A 96 -5.78 -18.27 -31.32
CA SER A 96 -4.91 -19.25 -31.98
C SER A 96 -3.55 -18.62 -32.33
N LEU A 97 -2.50 -19.43 -32.40
CA LEU A 97 -1.13 -18.95 -32.65
C LEU A 97 -1.02 -18.14 -33.95
N GLY A 98 -1.71 -18.56 -35.02
CA GLY A 98 -1.92 -17.79 -36.25
C GLY A 98 -0.66 -17.47 -37.09
N GLY A 99 0.53 -17.94 -36.69
CA GLY A 99 1.82 -17.64 -37.33
C GLY A 99 3.01 -18.16 -36.50
N GLN A 100 4.23 -17.65 -36.74
CA GLN A 100 5.44 -18.02 -35.95
C GLN A 100 5.55 -17.32 -34.59
N THR A 101 4.78 -16.24 -34.41
CA THR A 101 4.76 -15.44 -33.18
C THR A 101 3.31 -15.20 -32.79
N TYR A 102 3.00 -15.28 -31.49
CA TYR A 102 1.64 -15.17 -30.98
C TYR A 102 1.11 -13.72 -30.96
N THR A 103 1.04 -13.08 -32.11
CA THR A 103 0.64 -11.67 -32.27
C THR A 103 -0.84 -11.44 -32.04
N ALA A 104 -1.68 -12.46 -32.22
CA ALA A 104 -3.12 -12.37 -32.04
C ALA A 104 -3.57 -12.34 -30.57
N PHE A 105 -2.73 -12.79 -29.63
CA PHE A 105 -3.10 -12.85 -28.21
C PHE A 105 -3.33 -11.45 -27.62
N GLN A 106 -4.52 -11.18 -27.09
CA GLN A 106 -4.84 -9.91 -26.44
C GLN A 106 -5.11 -10.13 -24.94
N PRO A 107 -4.20 -9.72 -24.04
CA PRO A 107 -4.38 -9.89 -22.60
C PRO A 107 -5.61 -9.14 -22.06
N GLU A 108 -5.99 -8.00 -22.64
CA GLU A 108 -7.12 -7.20 -22.20
C GLU A 108 -8.48 -7.92 -22.31
N PHE A 109 -8.58 -8.98 -23.13
CA PHE A 109 -9.78 -9.84 -23.19
C PHE A 109 -10.13 -10.44 -21.82
N PHE A 110 -9.12 -10.74 -21.01
CA PHE A 110 -9.30 -11.34 -19.69
C PHE A 110 -9.78 -10.34 -18.63
N LYS A 111 -9.98 -9.06 -18.98
CA LYS A 111 -10.69 -8.09 -18.14
C LYS A 111 -12.13 -8.53 -17.88
N THR A 112 -12.80 -9.16 -18.85
CA THR A 112 -14.22 -9.60 -18.74
C THR A 112 -14.43 -11.10 -18.81
N ALA A 113 -13.41 -11.86 -19.20
CA ALA A 113 -13.56 -13.30 -19.35
C ALA A 113 -13.70 -13.96 -17.97
N PRO A 114 -14.72 -14.79 -17.72
CA PRO A 114 -14.80 -15.52 -16.47
C PRO A 114 -13.64 -16.54 -16.35
N PRO A 115 -12.96 -16.62 -15.19
CA PRO A 115 -11.92 -17.63 -14.99
C PRO A 115 -12.51 -19.03 -14.84
N ILE A 116 -11.76 -20.05 -15.26
CA ILE A 116 -12.05 -21.47 -15.03
C ILE A 116 -11.80 -21.82 -13.56
N SER A 117 -10.68 -21.34 -13.03
CA SER A 117 -10.23 -21.62 -11.68
C SER A 117 -9.29 -20.51 -11.21
N SER A 118 -9.15 -20.37 -9.89
CA SER A 118 -8.23 -19.42 -9.28
C SER A 118 -7.68 -19.95 -7.97
N THR A 119 -6.47 -19.54 -7.62
CA THR A 119 -5.82 -19.88 -6.34
C THR A 119 -4.81 -18.78 -5.94
N THR A 120 -3.97 -19.05 -4.95
CA THR A 120 -2.84 -18.21 -4.56
C THR A 120 -1.53 -18.98 -4.76
N VAL A 121 -0.50 -18.33 -5.32
CA VAL A 121 0.80 -18.95 -5.61
C VAL A 121 1.95 -18.09 -5.11
N GLN A 122 3.07 -18.71 -4.73
CA GLN A 122 4.27 -17.97 -4.31
C GLN A 122 5.34 -17.89 -5.41
N SER A 123 5.07 -18.44 -6.59
CA SER A 123 5.96 -18.40 -7.75
C SER A 123 5.17 -18.10 -9.02
N VAL A 124 5.85 -17.51 -10.01
CA VAL A 124 5.25 -17.10 -11.29
C VAL A 124 5.67 -18.04 -12.42
N GLY A 125 6.84 -18.68 -12.34
CA GLY A 125 7.35 -19.50 -13.43
C GLY A 125 6.51 -20.76 -13.70
N LEU A 126 6.58 -21.20 -14.95
CA LEU A 126 6.01 -22.46 -15.46
C LEU A 126 7.08 -23.21 -16.24
N SER A 127 7.11 -24.53 -16.08
CA SER A 127 7.91 -25.42 -16.91
C SER A 127 7.19 -26.77 -17.01
N LEU A 128 6.09 -26.77 -17.75
CA LEU A 128 5.20 -27.91 -17.87
C LEU A 128 5.41 -28.60 -19.22
N GLN A 129 5.84 -29.86 -19.17
CA GLN A 129 6.09 -30.69 -20.35
C GLN A 129 5.20 -31.93 -20.32
N GLY A 130 4.75 -32.37 -21.50
CA GLY A 130 3.84 -33.51 -21.65
C GLY A 130 2.36 -33.14 -21.45
N THR A 131 1.48 -34.03 -21.94
CA THR A 131 0.04 -33.75 -22.08
C THR A 131 -0.70 -33.59 -20.75
N ASP A 132 -0.21 -34.22 -19.69
CA ASP A 132 -0.88 -34.23 -18.38
C ASP A 132 -0.39 -33.09 -17.48
N ALA A 133 0.91 -32.80 -17.47
CA ALA A 133 1.45 -31.71 -16.66
C ALA A 133 0.96 -30.34 -17.13
N VAL A 134 0.82 -30.14 -18.44
CA VAL A 134 0.33 -28.86 -18.97
C VAL A 134 -1.13 -28.58 -18.56
N LYS A 135 -1.89 -29.63 -18.22
CA LYS A 135 -3.29 -29.55 -17.76
C LYS A 135 -3.41 -29.32 -16.27
N THR A 136 -2.32 -29.12 -15.54
CA THR A 136 -2.34 -28.89 -14.08
C THR A 136 -1.49 -27.69 -13.66
N PRO A 137 -1.61 -26.51 -14.31
CA PRO A 137 -0.83 -25.34 -13.92
C PRO A 137 -1.09 -24.96 -12.46
N TYR A 138 -0.02 -24.86 -11.68
CA TYR A 138 -0.08 -24.66 -10.21
C TYR A 138 -0.98 -25.65 -9.46
N GLY A 139 -1.15 -26.85 -10.00
CA GLY A 139 -2.03 -27.87 -9.43
C GLY A 139 -3.52 -27.65 -9.71
N MET A 140 -3.91 -26.62 -10.48
CA MET A 140 -5.30 -26.42 -10.91
C MET A 140 -5.62 -27.37 -12.09
N PRO A 141 -6.51 -28.36 -11.93
CA PRO A 141 -6.80 -29.32 -12.99
C PRO A 141 -7.62 -28.69 -14.11
N LEU A 142 -7.21 -28.93 -15.35
CA LEU A 142 -7.84 -28.47 -16.59
C LEU A 142 -8.11 -29.64 -17.53
N THR A 143 -9.12 -29.47 -18.39
CA THR A 143 -9.38 -30.41 -19.50
C THR A 143 -8.76 -29.96 -20.82
N ILE A 144 -8.22 -28.73 -20.85
CA ILE A 144 -7.69 -28.04 -22.02
C ILE A 144 -6.19 -27.75 -21.88
N THR A 145 -5.49 -27.62 -23.00
CA THR A 145 -4.07 -27.22 -23.05
C THR A 145 -3.86 -25.80 -23.57
N GLN A 146 -4.88 -25.24 -24.23
CA GLN A 146 -4.94 -23.86 -24.69
C GLN A 146 -5.65 -23.01 -23.62
N TYR A 147 -4.85 -22.32 -22.81
CA TYR A 147 -5.34 -21.52 -21.68
C TYR A 147 -4.50 -20.26 -21.50
N ALA A 148 -5.04 -19.31 -20.75
CA ALA A 148 -4.30 -18.16 -20.28
C ALA A 148 -4.23 -18.18 -18.75
N ILE A 149 -3.19 -17.57 -18.20
CA ILE A 149 -2.99 -17.42 -16.77
C ILE A 149 -2.78 -15.95 -16.46
N ASN A 150 -3.45 -15.44 -15.43
CA ASN A 150 -3.33 -14.07 -14.95
C ASN A 150 -2.92 -14.08 -13.49
N HIS A 151 -1.71 -13.62 -13.19
CA HIS A 151 -1.21 -13.37 -11.84
C HIS A 151 -1.39 -11.90 -11.50
N ARG A 152 -1.83 -11.59 -10.29
CA ARG A 152 -1.86 -10.23 -9.78
C ARG A 152 -1.56 -10.16 -8.29
N GLY A 153 -0.95 -9.05 -7.88
CA GLY A 153 -0.55 -8.78 -6.51
C GLY A 153 0.55 -7.74 -6.51
N TYR A 154 1.58 -7.98 -5.71
CA TYR A 154 2.65 -7.03 -5.46
C TYR A 154 4.00 -7.70 -5.35
N PHE A 155 5.02 -6.94 -5.74
CA PHE A 155 6.39 -7.16 -5.31
C PHE A 155 6.72 -6.21 -4.14
N TYR A 156 7.23 -6.74 -3.03
CA TYR A 156 7.77 -5.95 -1.92
C TYR A 156 9.25 -5.66 -2.15
N ALA A 157 9.64 -4.39 -2.13
CA ALA A 157 11.03 -3.94 -2.26
C ALA A 157 11.70 -3.84 -0.88
N PRO A 158 12.63 -4.74 -0.52
CA PRO A 158 13.20 -4.75 0.83
C PRO A 158 14.33 -3.73 1.07
N ASN A 159 14.82 -3.07 0.02
CA ASN A 159 15.88 -2.08 0.11
C ASN A 159 15.71 -0.99 -0.96
N ASP A 160 16.34 0.16 -0.73
CA ASP A 160 16.41 1.21 -1.74
C ASP A 160 17.31 0.72 -2.88
N ALA A 161 16.74 0.47 -4.05
CA ALA A 161 17.49 0.01 -5.21
C ALA A 161 16.74 0.23 -6.52
N THR A 162 17.49 0.12 -7.62
CA THR A 162 16.89 -0.10 -8.93
C THR A 162 16.61 -1.58 -9.08
N TYR A 163 15.33 -1.93 -9.26
CA TYR A 163 14.90 -3.30 -9.52
C TYR A 163 14.68 -3.51 -11.02
N THR A 164 15.17 -4.64 -11.53
CA THR A 164 14.91 -5.14 -12.89
C THR A 164 13.85 -6.23 -12.82
N PHE A 165 12.71 -5.99 -13.49
CA PHE A 165 11.65 -6.96 -13.71
C PHE A 165 11.83 -7.54 -15.11
N ALA A 166 11.88 -8.87 -15.24
CA ALA A 166 12.13 -9.51 -16.52
C ALA A 166 11.18 -10.69 -16.73
N VAL A 167 10.57 -10.75 -17.91
CA VAL A 167 9.78 -11.88 -18.39
C VAL A 167 10.51 -12.55 -19.56
N GLN A 168 10.57 -13.87 -19.51
CA GLN A 168 11.31 -14.71 -20.44
C GLN A 168 10.55 -16.01 -20.67
N ARG A 169 10.91 -16.71 -21.76
CA ARG A 169 10.38 -18.04 -22.09
C ARG A 169 8.85 -18.10 -22.08
N GLY A 170 8.16 -17.02 -22.45
CA GLY A 170 6.71 -17.04 -22.63
C GLY A 170 6.37 -17.91 -23.83
N ASP A 171 6.02 -19.16 -23.58
CA ASP A 171 5.70 -20.16 -24.59
C ASP A 171 4.21 -20.49 -24.48
N ASP A 172 3.30 -19.77 -25.16
CA ASP A 172 3.57 -18.98 -26.38
C ASP A 172 3.71 -17.45 -26.19
N PHE A 173 3.13 -16.89 -25.12
CA PHE A 173 3.17 -15.47 -24.80
C PHE A 173 3.23 -15.24 -23.30
N ALA A 174 3.97 -14.21 -22.88
CA ALA A 174 3.84 -13.64 -21.55
C ALA A 174 4.09 -12.15 -21.56
N ALA A 175 3.39 -11.41 -20.72
CA ALA A 175 3.65 -9.99 -20.50
C ALA A 175 3.45 -9.65 -19.02
N PHE A 176 4.07 -8.56 -18.59
CA PHE A 176 3.82 -8.02 -17.26
C PHE A 176 3.61 -6.51 -17.29
N TRP A 177 2.94 -6.04 -16.23
CA TRP A 177 2.65 -4.65 -15.96
C TRP A 177 2.95 -4.36 -14.50
N LEU A 178 3.48 -3.17 -14.25
CA LEU A 178 3.77 -2.62 -12.94
C LEU A 178 2.81 -1.46 -12.64
N GLY A 179 2.69 -1.11 -11.36
CA GLY A 179 1.98 0.10 -10.94
C GLY A 179 0.52 0.13 -11.39
N GLN A 180 0.09 1.26 -11.96
CA GLN A 180 -1.31 1.45 -12.34
C GLN A 180 -1.78 0.50 -13.45
N ASN A 181 -0.90 0.19 -14.41
CA ASN A 181 -1.24 -0.73 -15.50
C ASN A 181 -1.53 -2.14 -14.99
N ALA A 182 -0.88 -2.54 -13.89
CA ALA A 182 -1.19 -3.80 -13.23
C ALA A 182 -2.64 -3.89 -12.74
N TYR A 183 -3.26 -2.76 -12.35
CA TYR A 183 -4.61 -2.73 -11.78
C TYR A 183 -5.74 -2.81 -12.80
N SER A 184 -5.73 -1.93 -13.80
CA SER A 184 -6.92 -1.69 -14.61
C SER A 184 -6.65 -1.42 -16.08
N SER A 185 -5.47 -0.89 -16.43
CA SER A 185 -5.16 -0.56 -17.82
C SER A 185 -4.53 -1.69 -18.63
N PHE A 186 -4.07 -2.79 -18.02
CA PHE A 186 -3.29 -3.84 -18.73
C PHE A 186 -3.79 -4.15 -20.16
N GLU A 187 -3.00 -3.75 -21.13
CA GLU A 187 -3.20 -3.94 -22.56
C GLU A 187 -1.89 -4.44 -23.17
N ARG A 188 -1.99 -5.12 -24.32
CA ARG A 188 -0.76 -5.56 -25.00
C ARG A 188 0.18 -4.39 -25.33
N SER A 189 -0.38 -3.23 -25.66
CA SER A 189 0.32 -2.02 -26.12
C SER A 189 1.09 -1.31 -25.00
N ASP A 190 0.70 -1.47 -23.74
CA ASP A 190 1.24 -0.75 -22.58
C ASP A 190 2.01 -1.66 -21.60
N ALA A 191 2.36 -2.87 -22.05
CA ALA A 191 3.13 -3.83 -21.27
C ALA A 191 4.57 -3.35 -21.02
N ASP A 192 5.02 -3.47 -19.77
CA ASP A 192 6.38 -3.12 -19.35
C ASP A 192 7.43 -4.10 -19.87
N GLY A 193 7.01 -5.31 -20.18
CA GLY A 193 7.85 -6.29 -20.86
C GLY A 193 7.02 -7.43 -21.42
N ILE A 194 7.42 -7.91 -22.59
CA ILE A 194 6.77 -8.99 -23.33
C ILE A 194 7.80 -10.08 -23.66
N ALA A 195 7.44 -11.33 -23.43
CA ALA A 195 8.14 -12.51 -23.92
C ALA A 195 7.23 -13.29 -24.88
N ILE A 196 7.79 -13.73 -26.01
CA ILE A 196 7.05 -14.46 -27.05
C ILE A 196 7.93 -15.60 -27.55
N TYR A 197 7.36 -16.80 -27.62
CA TYR A 197 7.98 -17.92 -28.29
C TYR A 197 8.01 -17.67 -29.81
N ASN A 198 9.16 -17.95 -30.41
CA ASN A 198 9.40 -17.72 -31.82
C ASN A 198 10.09 -18.96 -32.40
N GLU A 199 9.30 -19.83 -33.02
CA GLU A 199 9.78 -21.10 -33.55
C GLU A 199 10.86 -20.88 -34.62
N GLY A 200 12.05 -21.46 -34.39
CA GLY A 200 13.19 -21.35 -35.33
C GLY A 200 14.02 -20.06 -35.21
N ASN A 201 13.68 -19.15 -34.29
CA ASN A 201 14.44 -17.94 -34.00
C ASN A 201 14.72 -17.79 -32.49
N ASN A 202 15.45 -16.74 -32.11
CA ASN A 202 15.64 -16.42 -30.70
C ASN A 202 14.31 -15.97 -30.07
N PRO A 203 13.87 -16.56 -28.94
CA PRO A 203 12.69 -16.11 -28.21
C PRO A 203 12.80 -14.64 -27.83
N ILE A 204 11.68 -13.92 -27.91
CA ILE A 204 11.60 -12.54 -27.44
C ILE A 204 11.51 -12.56 -25.92
N SER A 205 12.25 -11.68 -25.26
CA SER A 205 12.20 -11.46 -23.80
C SER A 205 12.11 -9.97 -23.53
N GLY A 206 11.41 -9.61 -22.46
CA GLY A 206 11.15 -8.21 -22.10
C GLY A 206 11.57 -7.93 -20.67
N SER A 207 12.02 -6.71 -20.42
CA SER A 207 12.37 -6.26 -19.08
C SER A 207 12.23 -4.76 -18.94
N THR A 208 11.92 -4.31 -17.72
CA THR A 208 11.94 -2.90 -17.33
C THR A 208 12.73 -2.73 -16.03
N THR A 209 13.21 -1.52 -15.78
CA THR A 209 13.85 -1.15 -14.52
C THR A 209 13.13 0.01 -13.86
N THR A 210 13.04 -0.02 -12.53
CA THR A 210 12.48 1.10 -11.76
C THR A 210 13.22 1.26 -10.44
N GLN A 211 13.42 2.52 -10.02
CA GLN A 211 13.99 2.84 -8.71
C GLN A 211 12.87 2.81 -7.67
N VAL A 212 13.11 2.06 -6.59
CA VAL A 212 12.07 1.80 -5.59
C VAL A 212 12.67 1.99 -4.21
N ALA A 213 11.91 2.60 -3.32
CA ALA A 213 12.30 2.78 -1.93
C ALA A 213 12.09 1.49 -1.12
N ALA A 214 12.91 1.30 -0.09
CA ALA A 214 12.77 0.22 0.86
C ALA A 214 11.39 0.26 1.53
N GLY A 215 10.76 -0.91 1.66
CA GLY A 215 9.44 -1.05 2.26
C GLY A 215 8.27 -0.77 1.32
N SER A 216 8.52 -0.32 0.09
CA SER A 216 7.44 -0.08 -0.89
C SER A 216 6.90 -1.38 -1.48
N TYR A 217 5.63 -1.33 -1.91
CA TYR A 217 4.96 -2.40 -2.62
C TYR A 217 4.61 -1.95 -4.02
N ILE A 218 5.11 -2.67 -5.01
CA ILE A 218 4.89 -2.38 -6.43
C ILE A 218 3.77 -3.28 -6.92
N PRO A 219 2.62 -2.73 -7.34
CA PRO A 219 1.58 -3.51 -7.98
C PRO A 219 2.16 -4.23 -9.20
N LEU A 220 1.81 -5.51 -9.35
CA LEU A 220 2.38 -6.40 -10.34
C LEU A 220 1.26 -7.25 -10.93
N ARG A 221 1.20 -7.30 -12.26
CA ARG A 221 0.37 -8.23 -13.03
C ARG A 221 1.24 -8.96 -14.04
N ILE A 222 1.04 -10.26 -14.19
CA ILE A 222 1.65 -11.06 -15.25
C ILE A 222 0.54 -11.82 -15.95
N ILE A 223 0.48 -11.75 -17.28
CA ILE A 223 -0.45 -12.56 -18.08
C ILE A 223 0.36 -13.43 -19.02
N TYR A 224 0.05 -14.72 -19.00
CA TYR A 224 0.60 -15.74 -19.86
C TYR A 224 -0.49 -16.32 -20.77
N GLY A 225 -0.15 -16.61 -22.01
CA GLY A 225 -1.03 -17.21 -23.00
C GLY A 225 -0.38 -18.43 -23.64
N ASN A 226 -1.06 -19.57 -23.54
CA ASN A 226 -0.69 -20.80 -24.25
C ASN A 226 -1.66 -21.04 -25.42
N ALA A 227 -1.15 -21.15 -26.64
CA ALA A 227 -1.91 -21.57 -27.81
C ALA A 227 -2.10 -23.10 -27.86
N GLY A 228 -1.42 -23.84 -26.98
CA GLY A 228 -1.53 -25.29 -26.82
C GLY A 228 -0.16 -25.96 -26.80
N GLY A 229 -0.10 -27.23 -26.40
CA GLY A 229 1.16 -27.96 -26.35
C GLY A 229 1.85 -27.83 -25.00
N GLN A 230 3.15 -27.51 -24.97
CA GLN A 230 3.92 -27.32 -23.73
C GLN A 230 3.61 -25.95 -23.12
N ALA A 231 4.08 -25.69 -21.90
CA ALA A 231 3.92 -24.38 -21.28
C ALA A 231 5.19 -23.98 -20.53
N ALA A 232 5.72 -22.80 -20.87
CA ALA A 232 6.84 -22.22 -20.17
C ALA A 232 6.61 -20.74 -19.87
N LEU A 233 7.09 -20.32 -18.71
CA LEU A 233 7.13 -18.93 -18.28
C LEU A 233 8.28 -18.80 -17.29
N THR A 234 9.07 -17.74 -17.42
CA THR A 234 10.03 -17.34 -16.40
C THR A 234 9.87 -15.86 -16.13
N PHE A 235 9.64 -15.52 -14.86
CA PHE A 235 9.59 -14.15 -14.40
C PHE A 235 10.61 -13.97 -13.27
N ASN A 236 11.45 -12.95 -13.39
CA ASN A 236 12.54 -12.70 -12.46
C ASN A 236 12.54 -11.25 -11.99
N VAL A 237 12.91 -11.06 -10.72
CA VAL A 237 13.16 -9.74 -10.15
C VAL A 237 14.53 -9.75 -9.49
N ARG A 238 15.40 -8.82 -9.90
CA ARG A 238 16.72 -8.60 -9.30
C ARG A 238 17.01 -7.13 -9.06
N ASP A 239 17.81 -6.80 -8.07
CA ASP A 239 18.27 -5.42 -7.89
C ASP A 239 19.53 -5.09 -8.71
N SER A 240 19.99 -3.84 -8.63
CA SER A 240 21.21 -3.37 -9.27
C SER A 240 22.50 -4.05 -8.78
N ASN A 241 22.45 -4.78 -7.66
CA ASN A 241 23.56 -5.59 -7.15
C ASN A 241 23.47 -7.06 -7.60
N ASN A 242 22.52 -7.39 -8.50
CA ASN A 242 22.19 -8.73 -8.97
C ASN A 242 21.66 -9.68 -7.89
N ILE A 243 21.11 -9.15 -6.80
CA ILE A 243 20.42 -9.95 -5.79
C ILE A 243 19.08 -10.36 -6.36
N VAL A 244 18.76 -11.65 -6.29
CA VAL A 244 17.55 -12.23 -6.88
C VAL A 244 16.47 -12.36 -5.81
N TYR A 245 15.29 -11.79 -6.08
CA TYR A 245 14.14 -11.80 -5.18
C TYR A 245 13.01 -12.70 -5.70
N VAL A 246 12.87 -12.80 -7.03
CA VAL A 246 11.94 -13.72 -7.69
C VAL A 246 12.72 -14.46 -8.76
N ASN A 247 12.61 -15.78 -8.79
CA ASN A 247 13.35 -16.64 -9.70
C ASN A 247 12.46 -17.72 -10.33
N GLY A 248 11.71 -17.36 -11.37
CA GLY A 248 10.89 -18.30 -12.12
C GLY A 248 9.99 -19.15 -11.22
N THR A 249 10.26 -20.46 -11.17
CA THR A 249 9.44 -21.46 -10.46
C THR A 249 9.65 -21.48 -8.94
N ASP A 250 10.66 -20.78 -8.42
CA ASP A 250 10.97 -20.78 -6.99
C ASP A 250 9.96 -19.92 -6.22
N ALA A 251 9.54 -20.40 -5.05
CA ALA A 251 8.69 -19.63 -4.15
C ALA A 251 9.44 -18.39 -3.63
N SER A 252 8.79 -17.23 -3.69
CA SER A 252 9.35 -15.95 -3.25
C SER A 252 8.56 -15.39 -2.07
N PRO A 253 9.23 -15.03 -0.95
CA PRO A 253 8.57 -14.33 0.16
C PRO A 253 8.27 -12.86 -0.15
N TYR A 254 8.77 -12.33 -1.28
CA TYR A 254 8.60 -10.94 -1.69
C TYR A 254 7.35 -10.72 -2.54
N LEU A 255 6.57 -11.78 -2.81
CA LEU A 255 5.32 -11.72 -3.53
C LEU A 255 4.14 -11.79 -2.55
N VAL A 256 3.27 -10.77 -2.59
CA VAL A 256 2.07 -10.68 -1.74
C VAL A 256 0.86 -10.18 -2.52
N LYS A 257 -0.34 -10.55 -2.10
CA LYS A 257 -1.62 -10.17 -2.73
C LYS A 257 -1.94 -8.71 -2.48
N PHE A 258 -1.55 -8.21 -1.31
CA PHE A 258 -1.77 -6.84 -0.86
C PHE A 258 -0.85 -6.50 0.32
N PRO A 259 -0.50 -5.22 0.56
CA PRO A 259 0.17 -4.78 1.78
C PRO A 259 -0.73 -4.93 3.01
N CYS A 260 -0.17 -5.19 4.19
CA CYS A 260 -0.98 -5.27 5.41
C CYS A 260 -1.54 -3.90 5.85
N ARG A 261 -0.92 -2.79 5.45
CA ARG A 261 -1.43 -1.45 5.70
C ARG A 261 -1.92 -0.84 4.39
N GLN A 262 -3.15 -0.35 4.38
CA GLN A 262 -3.79 0.17 3.16
C GLN A 262 -3.07 1.40 2.57
N GLN A 263 -2.38 2.18 3.41
CA GLN A 263 -1.54 3.30 3.00
C GLN A 263 -0.32 2.89 2.15
N GLU A 264 0.13 1.63 2.23
CA GLU A 264 1.26 1.08 1.47
C GLU A 264 0.81 0.50 0.12
N GLY A 265 -0.51 0.39 -0.09
CA GLY A 265 -1.16 -0.17 -1.28
C GLY A 265 -2.44 -0.93 -0.92
N ARG A 266 -3.33 -1.09 -1.89
CA ARG A 266 -4.65 -1.71 -1.74
C ARG A 266 -4.76 -3.11 -2.39
N PRO A 267 -5.70 -3.96 -1.97
CA PRO A 267 -6.00 -5.19 -2.71
C PRO A 267 -6.54 -4.93 -4.11
N PHE A 268 -6.43 -5.92 -5.00
CA PHE A 268 -7.16 -5.95 -6.27
C PHE A 268 -8.65 -6.20 -5.97
N LEU A 269 -9.44 -5.12 -5.96
CA LEU A 269 -10.83 -5.16 -5.48
C LEU A 269 -11.80 -5.85 -6.43
N ASN A 270 -11.55 -5.75 -7.74
CA ASN A 270 -12.40 -6.40 -8.73
C ASN A 270 -12.07 -7.89 -8.81
N PRO A 271 -13.07 -8.79 -8.81
CA PRO A 271 -12.84 -10.19 -9.14
C PRO A 271 -12.23 -10.35 -10.53
N PHE A 272 -11.46 -11.42 -10.73
CA PHE A 272 -11.04 -11.85 -12.06
C PHE A 272 -12.24 -11.98 -13.01
N GLY A 273 -12.10 -11.47 -14.24
CA GLY A 273 -13.18 -11.45 -15.22
C GLY A 273 -14.25 -10.37 -14.99
N SER A 274 -14.07 -9.46 -14.04
CA SER A 274 -14.94 -8.30 -13.80
C SER A 274 -14.14 -7.01 -13.70
N GLU A 275 -13.07 -6.93 -14.48
CA GLU A 275 -12.09 -5.84 -14.48
C GLU A 275 -12.28 -4.86 -15.65
N ALA A 276 -13.21 -5.09 -16.57
CA ALA A 276 -13.52 -4.12 -17.66
C ALA A 276 -14.16 -2.83 -17.18
N THR A 277 -14.69 -2.83 -15.95
CA THR A 277 -15.36 -1.67 -15.35
C THR A 277 -14.58 -1.07 -14.19
N ALA A 278 -13.34 -1.52 -13.92
CA ALA A 278 -12.38 -0.58 -13.35
C ALA A 278 -12.08 0.41 -14.46
N ALA A 279 -12.68 1.59 -14.34
CA ALA A 279 -12.68 2.58 -15.38
C ALA A 279 -11.28 2.80 -15.98
N PRO A 280 -11.17 3.05 -17.29
CA PRO A 280 -9.90 3.47 -17.88
C PRO A 280 -9.40 4.65 -17.03
N SER A 281 -8.15 4.61 -16.57
CA SER A 281 -7.58 5.53 -15.58
C SER A 281 -8.31 5.56 -14.21
N SER A 282 -7.84 4.82 -13.19
CA SER A 282 -7.95 5.37 -11.83
C SER A 282 -6.84 6.39 -11.64
N ALA A 283 -6.90 7.20 -10.57
CA ALA A 283 -5.78 8.07 -10.25
C ALA A 283 -4.49 7.23 -10.16
N ASP A 284 -3.37 7.77 -10.60
CA ASP A 284 -2.08 7.12 -10.36
C ASP A 284 -1.82 7.14 -8.84
N LEU A 285 -1.72 5.96 -8.24
CA LEU A 285 -1.50 5.79 -6.80
C LEU A 285 -0.07 5.35 -6.49
N SER A 286 0.82 5.30 -7.49
CA SER A 286 2.18 4.78 -7.34
C SER A 286 3.03 5.55 -6.32
N CYS A 287 2.70 6.82 -6.06
CA CYS A 287 3.35 7.65 -5.05
C CYS A 287 2.61 7.69 -3.69
N GLY A 288 1.69 6.76 -3.42
CA GLY A 288 1.03 6.65 -2.11
C GLY A 288 0.01 7.76 -1.84
N VAL A 289 -0.60 8.31 -2.88
CA VAL A 289 -1.52 9.46 -2.79
C VAL A 289 -3.00 9.09 -2.62
N GLY A 290 -3.28 7.80 -2.41
CA GLY A 290 -4.66 7.29 -2.31
C GLY A 290 -5.41 7.86 -1.10
N GLY A 291 -6.70 8.15 -1.32
CA GLY A 291 -7.60 8.72 -0.32
C GLY A 291 -7.55 10.23 -0.22
N VAL A 292 -8.40 10.83 0.61
CA VAL A 292 -8.43 12.26 0.90
C VAL A 292 -7.83 12.55 2.27
N GLN A 293 -7.30 13.76 2.46
CA GLN A 293 -6.98 14.24 3.80
C GLN A 293 -8.26 14.47 4.57
N VAL A 294 -8.29 14.08 5.85
CA VAL A 294 -9.36 14.43 6.77
C VAL A 294 -8.75 14.94 8.07
N ALA A 295 -9.24 16.08 8.53
CA ALA A 295 -8.92 16.65 9.83
C ALA A 295 -10.14 16.61 10.73
N VAL A 296 -9.92 16.34 12.02
CA VAL A 296 -10.95 16.43 13.05
C VAL A 296 -10.72 17.66 13.92
N TYR A 297 -11.79 18.38 14.24
CA TYR A 297 -11.79 19.58 15.04
C TYR A 297 -12.74 19.44 16.23
N PRO A 298 -12.42 20.09 17.37
CA PRO A 298 -13.43 20.27 18.40
C PRO A 298 -14.55 21.11 17.84
N ASP A 299 -15.78 20.72 18.11
CA ASP A 299 -16.95 21.47 17.67
C ASP A 299 -17.93 21.68 18.81
N ASN A 300 -18.09 22.94 19.19
CA ASN A 300 -19.08 23.39 20.16
C ASN A 300 -20.19 24.23 19.50
N ILE A 301 -20.22 24.28 18.17
CA ILE A 301 -21.13 25.11 17.39
C ILE A 301 -22.34 24.26 16.97
N GLN A 302 -23.43 24.38 17.72
CA GLN A 302 -24.67 23.65 17.49
C GLN A 302 -25.70 24.53 16.76
N THR A 303 -25.56 24.67 15.43
CA THR A 303 -26.49 25.46 14.61
C THR A 303 -26.67 24.86 13.22
N ASN A 304 -27.89 24.97 12.70
CA ASN A 304 -28.24 24.60 11.33
C ASN A 304 -27.52 25.48 10.28
N ASP A 305 -27.10 26.69 10.67
CA ASP A 305 -26.33 27.60 9.82
C ASP A 305 -24.84 27.51 10.18
N TYR A 306 -24.26 26.33 9.99
CA TYR A 306 -22.92 26.01 10.51
C TYR A 306 -21.83 26.87 9.86
N PRO A 307 -21.09 27.69 10.63
CA PRO A 307 -20.07 28.60 10.11
C PRO A 307 -18.76 27.85 9.86
N ALA A 308 -18.75 27.02 8.83
CA ALA A 308 -17.64 26.11 8.53
C ALA A 308 -16.29 26.84 8.41
N GLU A 309 -16.29 28.08 7.90
CA GLU A 309 -15.10 28.92 7.76
C GLU A 309 -14.36 29.19 9.08
N THR A 310 -15.00 29.00 10.25
CA THR A 310 -14.34 29.14 11.56
C THR A 310 -13.18 28.15 11.71
N LEU A 311 -13.28 26.95 11.12
CA LEU A 311 -12.23 25.93 11.22
C LEU A 311 -10.91 26.34 10.53
N LYS A 312 -10.94 27.31 9.60
CA LYS A 312 -9.71 27.86 8.96
C LYS A 312 -8.73 28.45 9.97
N SER A 313 -9.27 28.94 11.10
CA SER A 313 -8.51 29.58 12.17
C SER A 313 -8.21 28.66 13.35
N MET A 314 -8.68 27.41 13.28
CA MET A 314 -8.52 26.42 14.32
C MET A 314 -7.42 25.43 13.96
N ALA A 315 -6.63 25.02 14.96
CA ALA A 315 -5.79 23.85 14.81
C ALA A 315 -6.68 22.60 14.90
N PRO A 316 -6.54 21.62 13.99
CA PRO A 316 -7.22 20.34 14.13
C PRO A 316 -6.64 19.56 15.30
N ASP A 317 -7.49 18.76 15.95
CA ASP A 317 -7.07 17.82 17.01
C ASP A 317 -6.23 16.68 16.42
N ASP A 318 -6.57 16.23 15.20
CA ASP A 318 -5.85 15.17 14.49
C ASP A 318 -6.04 15.30 12.96
N ILE A 319 -5.14 14.72 12.18
CA ILE A 319 -5.18 14.69 10.72
C ILE A 319 -4.75 13.30 10.23
N THR A 320 -5.53 12.71 9.34
CA THR A 320 -5.18 11.45 8.67
C THR A 320 -5.55 11.48 7.18
N ILE A 321 -5.24 10.39 6.48
CA ILE A 321 -5.68 10.15 5.11
C ILE A 321 -6.67 8.98 5.12
N THR A 322 -7.80 9.13 4.43
CA THR A 322 -8.83 8.10 4.33
C THR A 322 -9.21 7.83 2.88
N ASP A 323 -9.28 6.55 2.50
CA ASP A 323 -9.72 6.12 1.17
C ASP A 323 -11.25 6.09 0.99
N ARG A 324 -11.98 6.40 2.06
CA ARG A 324 -13.43 6.39 2.12
C ARG A 324 -13.95 7.65 2.79
N ILE A 325 -15.09 8.12 2.32
CA ILE A 325 -15.78 9.27 2.89
C ILE A 325 -17.14 8.80 3.40
N GLY A 326 -17.52 9.29 4.57
CA GLY A 326 -18.82 8.99 5.16
C GLY A 326 -18.85 7.74 6.03
N PHE A 327 -19.96 7.61 6.75
CA PHE A 327 -20.30 6.58 7.72
C PHE A 327 -21.72 6.07 7.44
N GLY A 328 -21.92 4.76 7.58
CA GLY A 328 -23.23 4.15 7.41
C GLY A 328 -24.23 4.54 8.50
N ALA A 329 -25.50 4.18 8.32
CA ALA A 329 -26.55 4.44 9.28
C ALA A 329 -26.24 3.81 10.66
N ASN A 330 -26.41 4.60 11.73
CA ASN A 330 -26.18 4.24 13.13
C ASN A 330 -24.73 3.88 13.41
N ALA A 331 -23.79 4.74 12.99
CA ALA A 331 -22.40 4.63 13.41
C ALA A 331 -22.31 4.94 14.92
N LEU A 332 -22.59 3.93 15.74
CA LEU A 332 -22.46 3.92 17.18
C LEU A 332 -21.07 3.39 17.55
N GLY A 333 -20.52 3.84 18.68
CA GLY A 333 -19.21 3.37 19.17
C GLY A 333 -18.05 4.19 18.61
N ASP A 334 -17.08 3.52 17.97
CA ASP A 334 -15.79 4.13 17.63
C ASP A 334 -15.91 5.34 16.68
N TRP A 335 -16.91 5.46 15.82
CA TRP A 335 -17.04 6.65 14.97
C TRP A 335 -17.42 7.92 15.74
N ILE A 336 -18.15 7.77 16.84
CA ILE A 336 -18.53 8.89 17.71
C ILE A 336 -17.31 9.40 18.49
N ASN A 337 -16.42 8.49 18.89
CA ASN A 337 -15.31 8.83 19.77
C ASN A 337 -13.96 8.95 19.06
N HIS A 338 -13.79 8.18 17.98
CA HIS A 338 -12.55 7.95 17.26
C HIS A 338 -12.75 7.83 15.74
N PRO A 339 -13.32 8.85 15.06
CA PRO A 339 -13.53 8.79 13.61
C PRO A 339 -12.20 8.55 12.90
N TYR A 340 -12.12 7.48 12.11
CA TYR A 340 -10.88 7.05 11.42
C TYR A 340 -9.69 6.83 12.37
N ASN A 341 -9.94 6.39 13.60
CA ASN A 341 -8.96 6.26 14.68
C ASN A 341 -8.30 7.59 15.11
N MET A 342 -8.87 8.73 14.72
CA MET A 342 -8.46 10.04 15.22
C MET A 342 -8.98 10.27 16.63
N ASN A 343 -8.45 11.25 17.35
CA ASN A 343 -8.85 11.53 18.74
C ASN A 343 -9.39 12.96 18.90
N PRO A 344 -10.68 13.22 18.62
CA PRO A 344 -11.31 14.51 18.92
C PRO A 344 -11.21 14.82 20.42
N SER A 345 -10.92 16.07 20.75
CA SER A 345 -10.91 16.56 22.13
C SER A 345 -12.31 16.66 22.74
N THR A 346 -13.34 16.68 21.89
CA THR A 346 -14.77 16.58 22.26
C THR A 346 -15.43 15.39 21.56
N PRO A 347 -15.24 14.15 22.06
CA PRO A 347 -15.93 12.97 21.54
C PRO A 347 -17.45 13.15 21.44
N GLY A 348 -18.03 12.79 20.29
CA GLY A 348 -19.46 12.96 19.99
C GLY A 348 -19.91 14.39 19.65
N SER A 349 -18.99 15.36 19.62
CA SER A 349 -19.26 16.73 19.17
C SER A 349 -18.02 17.26 18.44
N TYR A 350 -17.91 16.96 17.15
CA TYR A 350 -16.73 17.29 16.35
C TYR A 350 -17.11 17.67 14.93
N ALA A 351 -16.19 18.34 14.26
CA ALA A 351 -16.25 18.55 12.82
C ALA A 351 -15.16 17.74 12.11
N LEU A 352 -15.51 17.16 10.96
CA LEU A 352 -14.57 16.53 10.04
C LEU A 352 -14.47 17.37 8.78
N ASN A 353 -13.25 17.73 8.40
CA ASN A 353 -12.97 18.45 7.16
C ASN A 353 -12.20 17.53 6.21
N TYR A 354 -12.90 16.97 5.23
CA TYR A 354 -12.32 16.18 4.15
C TYR A 354 -11.90 17.09 3.01
N ARG A 355 -10.72 16.85 2.45
CA ARG A 355 -10.25 17.57 1.26
C ARG A 355 -9.31 16.73 0.40
N GLY A 356 -9.44 16.92 -0.90
CA GLY A 356 -8.62 16.25 -1.90
C GLY A 356 -9.24 16.42 -3.28
N TYR A 357 -8.98 15.45 -4.13
CA TYR A 357 -9.38 15.46 -5.53
C TYR A 357 -10.18 14.20 -5.83
N PHE A 358 -11.20 14.39 -6.65
CA PHE A 358 -11.80 13.33 -7.42
C PHE A 358 -11.07 13.24 -8.77
N PHE A 359 -10.49 12.09 -9.08
CA PHE A 359 -9.91 11.81 -10.39
C PHE A 359 -11.00 11.29 -11.32
N ALA A 360 -11.30 12.03 -12.38
CA ALA A 360 -12.30 11.65 -13.37
C ALA A 360 -11.76 10.54 -14.28
N PRO A 361 -12.29 9.31 -14.19
CA PRO A 361 -11.74 8.22 -14.99
C PRO A 361 -12.23 8.23 -16.44
N LYS A 362 -13.25 9.00 -16.78
CA LYS A 362 -13.70 9.12 -18.16
C LYS A 362 -14.26 10.51 -18.40
N ASP A 363 -14.41 10.86 -19.67
CA ASP A 363 -15.23 12.01 -20.01
C ASP A 363 -16.66 11.71 -19.55
N GLY A 364 -17.26 12.63 -18.81
CA GLY A 364 -18.60 12.41 -18.32
C GLY A 364 -19.09 13.44 -17.34
N ARG A 365 -20.39 13.34 -17.06
CA ARG A 365 -21.03 14.06 -15.97
C ARG A 365 -21.02 13.20 -14.72
N TYR A 366 -20.62 13.82 -13.61
CA TYR A 366 -20.49 13.22 -12.30
C TYR A 366 -21.37 13.97 -11.30
N THR A 367 -22.07 13.23 -10.47
CA THR A 367 -22.92 13.71 -9.40
C THR A 367 -22.23 13.46 -8.07
N PHE A 368 -22.01 14.53 -7.31
CA PHE A 368 -21.54 14.51 -5.93
C PHE A 368 -22.78 14.65 -5.04
N ARG A 369 -23.07 13.63 -4.24
CA ARG A 369 -24.30 13.57 -3.44
C ARG A 369 -23.97 13.38 -1.98
N VAL A 370 -24.54 14.24 -1.15
CA VAL A 370 -24.70 14.00 0.29
C VAL A 370 -26.12 13.52 0.51
N SER A 371 -26.29 12.23 0.76
CA SER A 371 -27.65 11.65 0.89
C SER A 371 -28.26 11.95 2.26
N THR A 372 -27.41 12.00 3.29
CA THR A 372 -27.79 12.26 4.68
C THR A 372 -26.57 12.82 5.41
N ALA A 373 -26.78 13.80 6.28
CA ALA A 373 -25.78 14.24 7.25
C ALA A 373 -26.46 14.47 8.60
N ASP A 374 -25.81 14.09 9.69
CA ASP A 374 -26.26 14.39 11.03
C ASP A 374 -25.11 15.04 11.81
N ASN A 375 -25.14 16.36 12.04
CA ASN A 375 -26.29 17.26 11.87
C ASN A 375 -26.22 18.11 10.61
N TRP A 376 -25.01 18.47 10.18
CA TRP A 376 -24.79 19.36 9.04
C TRP A 376 -23.62 18.87 8.18
N ALA A 377 -23.75 18.95 6.85
CA ALA A 377 -22.62 18.79 5.95
C ALA A 377 -22.65 19.81 4.83
N GLY A 378 -21.49 20.41 4.54
CA GLY A 378 -21.28 21.32 3.41
C GLY A 378 -20.30 20.72 2.41
N VAL A 379 -20.55 20.95 1.13
CA VAL A 379 -19.63 20.54 0.06
C VAL A 379 -19.22 21.75 -0.78
N TRP A 380 -17.92 21.91 -1.00
CA TRP A 380 -17.35 22.93 -1.87
C TRP A 380 -16.61 22.28 -3.02
N ARG A 381 -16.50 23.03 -4.12
CA ARG A 381 -15.87 22.59 -5.37
C ARG A 381 -14.88 23.63 -5.89
N THR A 382 -14.02 23.20 -6.81
CA THR A 382 -13.15 24.09 -7.59
C THR A 382 -12.33 25.04 -6.71
N GLU A 383 -12.39 26.35 -6.97
CA GLU A 383 -11.65 27.37 -6.24
C GLU A 383 -12.14 27.50 -4.79
N ASP A 384 -13.45 27.40 -4.57
CA ASP A 384 -14.04 27.50 -3.23
C ASP A 384 -13.55 26.35 -2.34
N ALA A 385 -13.42 25.12 -2.87
CA ALA A 385 -12.85 24.00 -2.12
C ALA A 385 -11.41 24.27 -1.64
N LEU A 386 -10.61 24.91 -2.49
CA LEU A 386 -9.20 25.17 -2.24
C LEU A 386 -8.98 26.34 -1.29
N LYS A 387 -9.77 27.41 -1.42
CA LYS A 387 -9.65 28.66 -0.66
C LYS A 387 -10.99 29.39 -0.61
N GLY A 388 -11.20 30.21 0.42
CA GLY A 388 -12.40 31.05 0.49
C GLY A 388 -13.72 30.31 0.77
N TRP A 389 -13.70 28.98 0.98
CA TRP A 389 -14.86 28.22 1.43
C TRP A 389 -15.50 28.83 2.69
N ALA A 390 -16.79 29.06 2.64
CA ALA A 390 -17.62 29.57 3.71
C ALA A 390 -19.00 28.94 3.57
N ASN A 391 -19.80 28.95 4.63
CA ASN A 391 -21.16 28.43 4.56
C ASN A 391 -21.97 29.05 3.39
N SER A 392 -21.80 30.36 3.14
CA SER A 392 -22.51 31.09 2.08
C SER A 392 -22.16 30.69 0.64
N ASN A 393 -21.02 30.01 0.40
CA ASN A 393 -20.61 29.56 -0.94
C ASN A 393 -20.47 28.03 -1.04
N ALA A 394 -21.06 27.28 -0.10
CA ALA A 394 -21.18 25.84 -0.25
C ALA A 394 -21.97 25.55 -1.54
N ALA A 395 -21.45 24.64 -2.36
CA ALA A 395 -22.17 24.14 -3.54
C ALA A 395 -23.43 23.39 -3.13
N GLU A 396 -23.40 22.78 -1.95
CA GLU A 396 -24.53 22.14 -1.30
C GLU A 396 -24.33 22.17 0.22
N ALA A 397 -25.43 22.35 0.96
CA ALA A 397 -25.45 22.24 2.42
C ALA A 397 -26.64 21.36 2.83
N VAL A 398 -26.33 20.20 3.40
CA VAL A 398 -27.31 19.22 3.87
C VAL A 398 -27.42 19.30 5.38
N ILE A 399 -28.65 19.36 5.86
CA ILE A 399 -28.98 19.31 7.28
C ILE A 399 -29.93 18.15 7.49
N ASN A 400 -29.61 17.27 8.44
CA ASN A 400 -30.37 16.05 8.68
C ASN A 400 -30.48 15.18 7.41
N SER A 401 -31.51 14.33 7.34
CA SER A 401 -31.76 13.40 6.23
C SER A 401 -32.26 14.05 4.93
N ASN A 402 -31.95 15.32 4.66
CA ASN A 402 -32.32 16.00 3.43
C ASN A 402 -31.21 15.87 2.38
N PRO A 403 -31.36 15.01 1.35
CA PRO A 403 -30.29 14.81 0.39
C PRO A 403 -30.03 16.08 -0.43
N GLY A 404 -28.76 16.36 -0.68
CA GLY A 404 -28.28 17.44 -1.54
C GLY A 404 -27.25 16.92 -2.53
N SER A 405 -27.15 17.55 -3.70
CA SER A 405 -26.21 17.12 -4.73
C SER A 405 -25.90 18.20 -5.75
N PHE A 406 -24.70 18.16 -6.32
CA PHE A 406 -24.36 18.93 -7.51
C PHE A 406 -23.74 18.04 -8.59
N GLU A 407 -23.86 18.50 -9.82
CA GLU A 407 -23.27 17.86 -10.99
C GLU A 407 -22.05 18.65 -11.50
N VAL A 408 -21.11 17.93 -12.10
CA VAL A 408 -19.98 18.50 -12.83
C VAL A 408 -19.64 17.63 -14.04
N THR A 409 -19.33 18.25 -15.18
CA THR A 409 -18.78 17.56 -16.33
C THR A 409 -17.26 17.65 -16.29
N LEU A 410 -16.60 16.50 -16.33
CA LEU A 410 -15.14 16.39 -16.25
C LEU A 410 -14.61 15.65 -17.47
N ALA A 411 -13.43 16.06 -17.92
CA ALA A 411 -12.66 15.30 -18.87
C ALA A 411 -11.93 14.15 -18.17
N GLN A 412 -11.72 13.05 -18.87
CA GLN A 412 -10.89 11.94 -18.41
C GLN A 412 -9.51 12.45 -17.97
N GLY A 413 -9.03 11.96 -16.84
CA GLY A 413 -7.74 12.36 -16.27
C GLY A 413 -7.78 13.63 -15.43
N ALA A 414 -8.90 14.35 -15.38
CA ALA A 414 -9.00 15.58 -14.61
C ALA A 414 -9.00 15.29 -13.09
N TYR A 415 -8.18 16.05 -12.35
CA TYR A 415 -8.24 16.11 -10.90
C TYR A 415 -9.18 17.24 -10.47
N TYR A 416 -10.36 16.88 -9.97
CA TYR A 416 -11.36 17.83 -9.54
C TYR A 416 -11.29 18.06 -8.02
N PRO A 417 -10.85 19.24 -7.56
CA PRO A 417 -10.74 19.52 -6.13
C PRO A 417 -12.13 19.65 -5.51
N PHE A 418 -12.30 19.00 -4.37
CA PHE A 418 -13.50 19.11 -3.55
C PHE A 418 -13.14 19.14 -2.07
N ARG A 419 -14.05 19.72 -1.29
CA ARG A 419 -13.99 19.75 0.17
C ARG A 419 -15.34 19.36 0.72
N VAL A 420 -15.35 18.58 1.78
CA VAL A 420 -16.56 18.28 2.55
C VAL A 420 -16.29 18.61 4.01
N VAL A 421 -17.17 19.37 4.63
CA VAL A 421 -17.19 19.53 6.10
C VAL A 421 -18.43 18.83 6.62
N LEU A 422 -18.25 17.92 7.57
CA LEU A 422 -19.32 17.35 8.39
C LEU A 422 -19.19 17.96 9.79
N ALA A 423 -20.28 18.49 10.32
CA ALA A 423 -20.38 18.91 11.71
C ALA A 423 -21.44 18.05 12.39
N SER A 424 -21.07 17.42 13.51
CA SER A 424 -21.94 16.53 14.25
C SER A 424 -21.88 16.85 15.74
N TRP A 425 -23.04 16.89 16.37
CA TRP A 425 -23.27 17.16 17.77
C TRP A 425 -24.43 16.31 18.30
N ASP A 426 -24.44 16.08 19.62
CA ASP A 426 -25.55 15.44 20.35
C ASP A 426 -25.95 14.02 19.88
N GLY A 427 -24.99 13.14 19.62
CA GLY A 427 -25.25 11.70 19.60
C GLY A 427 -24.61 10.92 18.46
N ALA A 428 -25.45 10.16 17.74
CA ALA A 428 -24.98 9.29 16.66
C ALA A 428 -24.57 10.13 15.45
N VAL A 429 -23.48 9.72 14.78
CA VAL A 429 -22.96 10.44 13.61
C VAL A 429 -23.42 9.73 12.34
N TYR A 430 -23.97 10.49 11.38
CA TYR A 430 -24.40 9.98 10.09
C TYR A 430 -23.82 10.86 8.99
N PHE A 431 -23.23 10.25 7.97
CA PHE A 431 -22.74 11.01 6.83
C PHE A 431 -22.63 10.12 5.60
N ASN A 432 -23.52 10.31 4.64
CA ASN A 432 -23.52 9.53 3.40
C ASN A 432 -23.05 10.40 2.25
N PHE A 433 -21.92 10.03 1.65
CA PHE A 433 -21.33 10.75 0.53
C PHE A 433 -21.03 9.77 -0.61
N ASP A 434 -21.55 10.09 -1.79
CA ASP A 434 -21.37 9.29 -2.99
C ASP A 434 -20.93 10.19 -4.17
N ILE A 435 -20.14 9.61 -5.07
CA ILE A 435 -19.82 10.18 -6.38
C ILE A 435 -20.16 9.14 -7.44
N PHE A 436 -21.05 9.46 -8.37
CA PHE A 436 -21.48 8.55 -9.43
C PHE A 436 -21.73 9.28 -10.76
N ASP A 437 -21.77 8.56 -11.88
CA ASP A 437 -22.09 9.14 -13.19
C ASP A 437 -23.57 8.98 -13.59
N ASP A 438 -23.92 9.46 -14.78
CA ASP A 438 -25.27 9.33 -15.37
C ASP A 438 -25.76 7.89 -15.55
N ALA A 439 -24.84 6.90 -15.54
CA ALA A 439 -25.16 5.48 -15.62
C ALA A 439 -25.27 4.83 -14.22
N GLU A 440 -25.28 5.65 -13.16
CA GLU A 440 -25.24 5.22 -11.76
C GLU A 440 -24.04 4.32 -11.43
N VAL A 441 -22.92 4.50 -12.14
CA VAL A 441 -21.64 3.87 -11.77
C VAL A 441 -21.05 4.67 -10.63
N TYR A 442 -20.90 4.05 -9.47
CA TYR A 442 -20.34 4.68 -8.28
C TYR A 442 -18.81 4.63 -8.29
N TYR A 443 -18.19 5.81 -8.20
CA TYR A 443 -16.75 6.00 -8.10
C TYR A 443 -16.33 6.22 -6.65
N ALA A 444 -17.14 6.88 -5.85
CA ALA A 444 -17.04 6.86 -4.39
C ALA A 444 -18.41 6.48 -3.83
N SER A 445 -18.43 5.63 -2.81
CA SER A 445 -19.65 5.31 -2.09
C SER A 445 -19.39 5.43 -0.60
N THR A 446 -20.45 5.75 0.13
CA THR A 446 -20.40 5.93 1.59
C THR A 446 -19.64 4.80 2.28
N ASN A 447 -18.59 5.17 3.03
CA ASN A 447 -17.74 4.28 3.81
C ASN A 447 -17.11 3.11 3.02
N LYS A 448 -16.96 3.26 1.69
CA LYS A 448 -16.24 2.30 0.84
C LYS A 448 -14.95 2.94 0.30
N PRO A 449 -13.82 2.19 0.31
CA PRO A 449 -12.61 2.60 -0.38
C PRO A 449 -12.87 3.01 -1.83
N SER A 450 -12.28 4.12 -2.27
CA SER A 450 -12.39 4.62 -3.64
C SER A 450 -11.02 4.77 -4.31
N PRO A 451 -10.82 4.20 -5.53
CA PRO A 451 -9.68 4.49 -6.39
C PRO A 451 -9.53 5.90 -6.89
N TYR A 452 -10.61 6.65 -6.84
CA TYR A 452 -10.75 7.91 -7.55
C TYR A 452 -10.64 9.08 -6.59
N LEU A 453 -10.41 8.80 -5.30
CA LEU A 453 -10.11 9.76 -4.27
C LEU A 453 -8.61 9.80 -4.04
N VAL A 454 -8.02 10.97 -4.16
CA VAL A 454 -6.59 11.23 -3.93
C VAL A 454 -6.39 12.55 -3.24
N TRP A 455 -5.38 12.66 -2.39
CA TRP A 455 -5.14 13.87 -1.62
C TRP A 455 -4.23 14.84 -2.36
N GLN A 456 -3.56 14.36 -3.41
CA GLN A 456 -2.84 15.13 -4.41
C GLN A 456 -2.68 14.31 -5.72
N PRO A 457 -2.38 14.95 -6.86
CA PRO A 457 -2.02 14.24 -8.09
C PRO A 457 -0.74 13.41 -8.00
N CYS A 458 -0.63 12.38 -8.84
CA CYS A 458 0.58 11.58 -9.06
C CYS A 458 0.89 11.44 -10.56
N PRO A 459 2.14 11.68 -11.00
CA PRO A 459 3.16 12.45 -10.27
C PRO A 459 2.65 13.86 -9.92
N ASP A 460 3.38 14.59 -9.09
CA ASP A 460 3.01 15.96 -8.73
C ASP A 460 2.81 16.81 -9.98
N ASP A 461 1.58 17.29 -10.21
CA ASP A 461 1.20 18.08 -11.37
C ASP A 461 1.08 19.57 -10.95
N PRO A 462 2.02 20.44 -11.35
CA PRO A 462 2.00 21.84 -10.96
C PRO A 462 0.81 22.62 -11.55
N SER A 463 0.10 22.07 -12.54
CA SER A 463 -1.11 22.67 -13.10
C SER A 463 -2.35 22.45 -12.22
N VAL A 464 -2.30 21.48 -11.31
CA VAL A 464 -3.38 21.22 -10.35
C VAL A 464 -3.15 22.05 -9.09
N PRO A 465 -4.04 23.01 -8.75
CA PRO A 465 -3.87 23.83 -7.57
C PRO A 465 -3.91 22.99 -6.29
N LYS A 466 -3.00 23.23 -5.36
CA LYS A 466 -2.85 22.46 -4.11
C LYS A 466 -3.66 23.03 -2.95
N PHE A 467 -4.14 22.15 -2.07
CA PHE A 467 -4.66 22.56 -0.77
C PHE A 467 -3.52 23.10 0.10
N ARG A 468 -3.76 24.21 0.79
CA ARG A 468 -2.86 24.69 1.85
C ARG A 468 -2.93 23.76 3.06
N PRO A 469 -1.93 23.71 3.96
CA PRO A 469 -2.08 23.02 5.25
C PRO A 469 -3.34 23.48 6.00
N PHE A 470 -3.99 22.60 6.76
CA PHE A 470 -5.24 22.91 7.48
C PHE A 470 -5.14 24.15 8.40
N SER A 471 -3.95 24.44 8.93
CA SER A 471 -3.66 25.59 9.79
C SER A 471 -3.25 26.88 9.05
N GLU A 472 -3.28 26.89 7.71
CA GLU A 472 -2.77 28.00 6.87
C GLU A 472 -3.82 28.50 5.85
N GLU A 473 -5.10 28.25 6.13
CA GLU A 473 -6.20 28.50 5.18
C GLU A 473 -6.84 29.91 5.28
N ILE A 474 -6.26 30.80 6.09
CA ILE A 474 -6.66 32.22 6.22
C ILE A 474 -6.18 33.05 5.02
#